data_AF-A0A8K1XRT5-F1
#
_entry.id   AF-A0A8K1XRT5-F1
#
_cell.length_a   1.000
_cell.length_b   1.000
_cell.length_c   1.000
_cell.angle_alpha   90.00
_cell.angle_beta   90.00
_cell.angle_gamma   90.00
#
_symmetry.space_group_name_H-M   'P 1'
#
loop_
_entity.id
_entity.type
_entity.pdbx_description
1 polymer ?
#
loop_
_entity_poly.entity_id
_entity_poly.type
_entity_poly.pdbx_seq_one_letter_code
_entity_poly.pdbx_strand_id
1 'polypeptide(L)'
;MMLAMYSAQIGSFSSRDLLLFFIMWELELIPVYLLLSMWGGKKRLYSATKFILYTAGGSIFLVMGVLCMGLYGSNEPILNFETLANRSYPAALETLFYIGFFFAFAVKSPIIPLHTWLPDTHGEAHYSTCMLLAGILLKMGAYGLVRINMEFFSHAHYMFSPWLVIAGTIQIIYAASTSLGQRNLKKRVAYSSISHMGFIIIGIGSISDTGLNGALLQIISHGFIGAALFFLSGTTYDRIRLVYLDEMGAIAIPMSKVFTMFSSFSMASLALPGMSGFVAELTVFFGIITGQKFFLLPKMLITFLMAIGIILTPIYSLSLSRQMFYGYKLFNAQNYYFFDSGPRELFLSISLFLPVLSIGMYPDFIFSLSVDRFEIIISNYFLNGFHN
;
A
#
# COMPACT_ATOMS: atom_id res chain seq x y z
N MET A 1 -9.04 21.02 -3.23
CA MET A 1 -8.15 19.89 -3.62
C MET A 1 -8.17 18.75 -2.62
N MET A 2 -7.70 18.90 -1.37
CA MET A 2 -7.69 17.76 -0.42
C MET A 2 -9.08 17.16 -0.13
N LEU A 3 -10.13 17.99 -0.02
CA LEU A 3 -11.50 17.47 0.16
C LEU A 3 -12.01 16.68 -1.05
N ALA A 4 -11.68 17.12 -2.26
CA ALA A 4 -12.03 16.38 -3.48
C ALA A 4 -11.30 15.05 -3.57
N MET A 5 -10.02 15.01 -3.15
CA MET A 5 -9.26 13.77 -3.03
C MET A 5 -9.90 12.83 -2.00
N TYR A 6 -10.27 13.34 -0.82
CA TYR A 6 -10.94 12.56 0.22
C TYR A 6 -12.27 11.96 -0.26
N SER A 7 -13.12 12.76 -0.93
CA SER A 7 -14.38 12.27 -1.49
C SER A 7 -14.17 11.23 -2.59
N ALA A 8 -13.17 11.42 -3.45
CA ALA A 8 -12.83 10.45 -4.51
C ALA A 8 -12.38 9.10 -3.92
N GLN A 9 -11.51 9.15 -2.91
CA GLN A 9 -11.02 7.97 -2.22
C GLN A 9 -12.17 7.19 -1.57
N ILE A 10 -13.05 7.85 -0.82
CA ILE A 10 -14.25 7.21 -0.25
C ILE A 10 -15.16 6.67 -1.35
N GLY A 11 -15.37 7.45 -2.42
CA GLY A 11 -16.17 7.06 -3.57
C GLY A 11 -15.70 5.76 -4.19
N SER A 12 -14.38 5.56 -4.32
CA SER A 12 -13.82 4.33 -4.88
C SER A 12 -14.11 3.09 -4.03
N PHE A 13 -14.03 3.17 -2.70
CA PHE A 13 -14.33 2.04 -1.82
C PHE A 13 -15.83 1.78 -1.67
N SER A 14 -16.66 2.83 -1.76
CA SER A 14 -18.11 2.74 -1.56
C SER A 14 -18.88 2.42 -2.84
N SER A 15 -18.28 2.62 -4.01
CA SER A 15 -18.91 2.35 -5.30
C SER A 15 -19.28 0.86 -5.45
N ARG A 16 -20.52 0.62 -5.88
CA ARG A 16 -21.06 -0.70 -6.28
C ARG A 16 -21.34 -0.81 -7.77
N ASP A 17 -21.06 0.26 -8.49
CA ASP A 17 -21.15 0.36 -9.94
C ASP A 17 -19.74 0.55 -10.50
N LEU A 18 -19.43 -0.18 -11.57
CA LEU A 18 -18.09 -0.27 -12.13
C LEU A 18 -17.67 1.00 -12.88
N LEU A 19 -18.61 1.70 -13.50
CA LEU A 19 -18.35 3.01 -14.08
C LEU A 19 -18.17 4.07 -12.99
N LEU A 20 -19.00 4.03 -11.94
CA LEU A 20 -18.81 4.94 -10.79
C LEU A 20 -17.46 4.71 -10.11
N PHE A 21 -17.03 3.45 -9.96
CA PHE A 21 -15.71 3.09 -9.46
C PHE A 21 -14.61 3.74 -10.31
N PHE A 22 -14.69 3.62 -11.63
CA PHE A 22 -13.75 4.26 -12.56
C PHE A 22 -13.74 5.79 -12.44
N ILE A 23 -14.92 6.43 -12.38
CA ILE A 23 -15.01 7.88 -12.25
C ILE A 23 -14.34 8.34 -10.95
N MET A 24 -14.61 7.68 -9.83
CA MET A 24 -13.99 8.02 -8.54
C MET A 24 -12.49 7.73 -8.52
N TRP A 25 -12.06 6.67 -9.20
CA TRP A 25 -10.65 6.32 -9.39
C TRP A 25 -9.87 7.40 -10.12
N GLU A 26 -10.43 7.95 -11.20
CA GLU A 26 -9.85 9.04 -11.99
C GLU A 26 -9.97 10.40 -11.31
N LEU A 27 -11.08 10.66 -10.62
CA LEU A 27 -11.34 11.94 -9.95
C LEU A 27 -10.26 12.26 -8.92
N GLU A 28 -9.69 11.24 -8.26
CA GLU A 28 -8.58 11.40 -7.32
C GLU A 28 -7.29 11.92 -7.98
N LEU A 29 -7.02 11.57 -9.24
CA LEU A 29 -5.76 11.87 -9.91
C LEU A 29 -5.56 13.38 -10.11
N ILE A 30 -6.64 14.10 -10.44
CA ILE A 30 -6.59 15.53 -10.72
C ILE A 30 -6.16 16.33 -9.46
N PRO A 31 -6.81 16.19 -8.29
CA PRO A 31 -6.35 16.81 -7.06
C PRO A 31 -4.93 16.44 -6.67
N VAL A 32 -4.50 15.18 -6.81
CA VAL A 32 -3.14 14.75 -6.48
C VAL A 32 -2.12 15.43 -7.39
N TYR A 33 -2.37 15.44 -8.70
CA TYR A 33 -1.52 16.10 -9.68
C TYR A 33 -1.34 17.58 -9.35
N LEU A 34 -2.44 18.28 -9.05
CA LEU A 34 -2.42 19.70 -8.68
C LEU A 34 -1.72 19.95 -7.34
N LEU A 35 -1.96 19.09 -6.34
CA LEU A 35 -1.28 19.17 -5.05
C LEU A 35 0.24 19.03 -5.19
N LEU A 36 0.67 18.10 -6.04
CA LEU A 36 2.07 17.86 -6.32
C LEU A 36 2.69 18.99 -7.16
N SER A 37 2.04 19.42 -8.25
CA SER A 37 2.60 20.43 -9.16
C SER A 37 2.68 21.82 -8.53
N MET A 38 1.75 22.19 -7.66
CA MET A 38 1.72 23.51 -7.02
C MET A 38 2.46 23.54 -5.67
N TRP A 39 2.38 22.50 -4.83
CA TRP A 39 2.96 22.48 -3.47
C TRP A 39 4.09 21.45 -3.28
N GLY A 40 4.55 20.81 -4.35
CA GLY A 40 5.70 19.91 -4.30
C GLY A 40 7.05 20.65 -4.21
N GLY A 41 8.11 19.86 -4.08
CA GLY A 41 9.50 20.29 -4.00
C GLY A 41 10.11 20.75 -5.33
N LYS A 42 11.43 20.65 -5.43
CA LYS A 42 12.20 21.21 -6.56
C LYS A 42 11.87 20.52 -7.89
N LYS A 43 11.66 19.20 -7.90
CA LYS A 43 11.37 18.42 -9.11
C LYS A 43 9.86 18.14 -9.28
N ARG A 44 9.01 18.98 -8.68
CA ARG A 44 7.56 18.78 -8.64
C ARG A 44 6.90 18.55 -9.99
N LEU A 45 7.29 19.28 -11.04
CA LEU A 45 6.69 19.13 -12.37
C LEU A 45 7.04 17.77 -12.99
N TYR A 46 8.30 17.34 -12.90
CA TYR A 46 8.72 16.01 -13.36
C TYR A 46 7.97 14.90 -12.62
N SER A 47 7.89 14.99 -11.28
CA SER A 47 7.19 13.99 -10.49
C SER A 47 5.68 13.99 -10.78
N ALA A 48 5.07 15.16 -10.97
CA ALA A 48 3.64 15.28 -11.29
C ALA A 48 3.31 14.72 -12.67
N THR A 49 4.10 15.03 -13.69
CA THR A 49 3.89 14.49 -15.04
C THR A 49 4.12 12.98 -15.06
N LYS A 50 5.16 12.48 -14.39
CA LYS A 50 5.38 11.03 -14.26
C LYS A 50 4.22 10.34 -13.53
N PHE A 51 3.75 10.91 -12.42
CA PHE A 51 2.59 10.39 -11.68
C PHE A 51 1.37 10.23 -12.57
N ILE A 52 0.95 11.31 -13.24
CA ILE A 52 -0.29 11.28 -14.03
C ILE A 52 -0.15 10.39 -15.26
N LEU A 53 1.02 10.37 -15.93
CA LEU A 53 1.23 9.48 -17.08
C LEU A 53 1.19 8.00 -16.71
N TYR A 54 1.78 7.63 -15.56
CA TYR A 54 1.71 6.24 -15.09
C TYR A 54 0.27 5.85 -14.73
N THR A 55 -0.38 6.66 -13.89
CA THR A 55 -1.69 6.32 -13.33
C THR A 55 -2.82 6.42 -14.34
N ALA A 56 -2.87 7.50 -15.12
CA ALA A 56 -3.84 7.65 -16.21
C ALA A 56 -3.55 6.67 -17.36
N GLY A 57 -2.28 6.38 -17.64
CA GLY A 57 -1.91 5.35 -18.62
C GLY A 57 -2.41 3.96 -18.20
N GLY A 58 -2.30 3.62 -16.91
CA GLY A 58 -2.87 2.39 -16.35
C GLY A 58 -4.40 2.36 -16.40
N SER A 59 -5.06 3.50 -16.16
CA SER A 59 -6.53 3.56 -16.14
C SER A 59 -7.20 3.48 -17.50
N ILE A 60 -6.46 3.65 -18.61
CA ILE A 60 -6.94 3.31 -19.95
C ILE A 60 -7.38 1.83 -20.00
N PHE A 61 -6.62 0.92 -19.38
CA PHE A 61 -7.02 -0.49 -19.32
C PHE A 61 -8.25 -0.70 -18.43
N LEU A 62 -8.40 0.12 -17.38
CA LEU A 62 -9.57 0.09 -16.51
C LEU A 62 -10.83 0.49 -17.29
N VAL A 63 -10.81 1.62 -18.01
CA VAL A 63 -11.98 2.07 -18.79
C VAL A 63 -12.32 1.11 -19.94
N MET A 64 -11.32 0.53 -20.60
CA MET A 64 -11.56 -0.49 -21.62
C MET A 64 -12.22 -1.73 -21.02
N GLY A 65 -11.75 -2.18 -19.86
CA GLY A 65 -12.39 -3.25 -19.10
C GLY A 65 -13.84 -2.92 -18.72
N VAL A 66 -14.08 -1.70 -18.22
CA VAL A 66 -15.43 -1.21 -17.85
C VAL A 66 -16.38 -1.31 -19.04
N LEU A 67 -16.00 -0.74 -20.18
CA LEU A 67 -16.84 -0.69 -21.37
C LEU A 67 -17.07 -2.08 -21.96
N CYS A 68 -16.01 -2.89 -22.09
CA CYS A 68 -16.13 -4.22 -22.66
C CYS A 68 -16.97 -5.15 -21.78
N MET A 69 -16.79 -5.14 -20.45
CA MET A 69 -17.64 -5.93 -19.55
C MET A 69 -19.08 -5.45 -19.54
N GLY A 70 -19.28 -4.12 -19.54
CA GLY A 70 -20.61 -3.53 -19.50
C GLY A 70 -21.45 -3.84 -20.73
N LEU A 71 -20.83 -3.86 -21.91
CA LEU A 71 -21.48 -4.12 -23.21
C LEU A 71 -21.45 -5.59 -23.63
N TYR A 72 -20.77 -6.46 -22.88
CA TYR A 72 -20.71 -7.87 -23.23
C TYR A 72 -22.11 -8.49 -23.16
N GLY A 73 -22.54 -9.23 -24.18
CA GLY A 73 -23.71 -10.13 -24.14
C GLY A 73 -25.07 -9.52 -23.75
N SER A 74 -25.24 -8.20 -23.73
CA SER A 74 -26.51 -7.53 -23.42
C SER A 74 -26.72 -6.30 -24.30
N ASN A 75 -27.99 -5.99 -24.61
CA ASN A 75 -28.34 -4.80 -25.40
C ASN A 75 -28.23 -3.51 -24.57
N GLU A 76 -28.34 -3.61 -23.25
CA GLU A 76 -28.16 -2.51 -22.31
C GLU A 76 -26.87 -2.71 -21.49
N PRO A 77 -26.14 -1.63 -21.14
CA PRO A 77 -24.92 -1.73 -20.38
C PRO A 77 -25.19 -2.14 -18.93
N ILE A 78 -24.63 -3.27 -18.49
CA ILE A 78 -24.74 -3.77 -17.12
C ILE A 78 -23.44 -3.46 -16.36
N LEU A 79 -23.51 -2.59 -15.37
CA LEU A 79 -22.33 -2.09 -14.66
C LEU A 79 -22.33 -2.35 -13.15
N ASN A 80 -23.41 -2.95 -12.63
CA ASN A 80 -23.52 -3.31 -11.21
C ASN A 80 -22.58 -4.47 -10.87
N PHE A 81 -21.80 -4.32 -9.79
CA PHE A 81 -20.83 -5.30 -9.31
C PHE A 81 -21.43 -6.68 -9.05
N GLU A 82 -22.62 -6.74 -8.44
CA GLU A 82 -23.25 -8.02 -8.09
C GLU A 82 -23.59 -8.84 -9.34
N THR A 83 -24.14 -8.18 -10.36
CA THR A 83 -24.48 -8.83 -11.63
C THR A 83 -23.24 -9.22 -12.42
N LEU A 84 -22.16 -8.43 -12.34
CA LEU A 84 -20.90 -8.72 -13.06
C LEU A 84 -20.12 -9.86 -12.40
N ALA A 85 -20.12 -9.95 -11.07
CA ALA A 85 -19.45 -11.03 -10.33
C ALA A 85 -20.05 -12.40 -10.65
N ASN A 86 -21.37 -12.47 -10.86
CA ASN A 86 -22.07 -13.72 -11.17
C ASN A 86 -22.08 -14.06 -12.66
N ARG A 87 -21.40 -13.26 -13.49
CA ARG A 87 -21.40 -13.44 -14.95
C ARG A 87 -20.24 -14.34 -15.37
N SER A 88 -20.55 -15.36 -16.16
CA SER A 88 -19.53 -16.22 -16.77
C SER A 88 -18.97 -15.60 -18.04
N TYR A 89 -17.65 -15.62 -18.18
CA TYR A 89 -16.94 -15.23 -19.41
C TYR A 89 -16.20 -16.45 -19.98
N PRO A 90 -16.00 -16.52 -21.31
CA PRO A 90 -15.08 -17.49 -21.89
C PRO A 90 -13.67 -17.28 -21.33
N ALA A 91 -12.93 -18.35 -21.03
CA ALA A 91 -11.63 -18.28 -20.35
C ALA A 91 -10.62 -17.32 -21.01
N ALA A 92 -10.56 -17.28 -22.34
CA ALA A 92 -9.70 -16.35 -23.08
C ALA A 92 -10.08 -14.87 -22.88
N LEU A 93 -11.38 -14.57 -22.80
CA LEU A 93 -11.87 -13.22 -22.55
C LEU A 93 -11.67 -12.82 -21.08
N GLU A 94 -11.94 -13.74 -20.16
CA GLU A 94 -11.74 -13.55 -18.72
C GLU A 94 -10.26 -13.23 -18.41
N THR A 95 -9.33 -13.98 -18.99
CA THR A 95 -7.89 -13.73 -18.83
C THR A 95 -7.47 -12.38 -19.40
N LEU A 96 -8.03 -11.96 -20.54
CA LEU A 96 -7.76 -10.63 -21.11
C LEU A 96 -8.25 -9.51 -20.19
N PHE A 97 -9.48 -9.62 -19.66
CA PHE A 97 -10.00 -8.65 -18.70
C PHE A 97 -9.17 -8.62 -17.42
N TYR A 98 -8.82 -9.80 -16.88
CA TYR A 98 -7.97 -9.91 -15.69
C TYR A 98 -6.66 -9.16 -15.88
N ILE A 99 -5.97 -9.35 -17.01
CA ILE A 99 -4.71 -8.67 -17.33
C ILE A 99 -4.91 -7.16 -17.44
N GLY A 100 -5.96 -6.70 -18.11
CA GLY A 100 -6.26 -5.27 -18.24
C GLY A 100 -6.48 -4.58 -16.89
N PHE A 101 -7.37 -5.12 -16.06
CA PHE A 101 -7.60 -4.60 -14.72
C PHE A 101 -6.36 -4.76 -13.81
N PHE A 102 -5.63 -5.88 -13.95
CA PHE A 102 -4.37 -6.09 -13.23
C PHE A 102 -3.37 -4.97 -13.51
N PHE A 103 -3.18 -4.55 -14.76
CA PHE A 103 -2.26 -3.45 -15.06
C PHE A 103 -2.68 -2.14 -14.40
N ALA A 104 -3.97 -1.79 -14.43
CA ALA A 104 -4.48 -0.59 -13.78
C ALA A 104 -4.22 -0.61 -12.27
N PHE A 105 -4.50 -1.73 -11.61
CA PHE A 105 -4.30 -1.87 -10.17
C PHE A 105 -2.82 -2.00 -9.80
N ALA A 106 -2.02 -2.71 -10.60
CA ALA A 106 -0.61 -2.93 -10.37
C ALA A 106 0.20 -1.63 -10.39
N VAL A 107 -0.16 -0.67 -11.26
CA VAL A 107 0.43 0.67 -11.23
C VAL A 107 0.15 1.36 -9.89
N LYS A 108 -1.09 1.28 -9.39
CA LYS A 108 -1.51 1.99 -8.17
C LYS A 108 -1.07 1.29 -6.88
N SER A 109 -0.97 -0.04 -6.87
CA SER A 109 -0.44 -0.90 -5.78
C SER A 109 1.06 -1.23 -5.93
N PRO A 110 1.85 -0.24 -6.39
CA PRO A 110 3.18 -0.34 -7.03
C PRO A 110 3.80 -1.74 -7.14
N ILE A 111 3.18 -2.63 -7.94
CA ILE A 111 3.71 -3.97 -8.18
C ILE A 111 4.93 -3.86 -9.09
N ILE A 112 6.02 -4.54 -8.78
CA ILE A 112 7.20 -4.55 -9.65
C ILE A 112 6.81 -5.11 -11.04
N PRO A 113 7.18 -4.43 -12.14
CA PRO A 113 8.09 -3.28 -12.27
C PRO A 113 7.44 -1.88 -12.25
N LEU A 114 6.12 -1.78 -12.10
CA LEU A 114 5.29 -0.58 -12.28
C LEU A 114 5.28 0.38 -11.06
N HIS A 115 6.39 0.44 -10.31
CA HIS A 115 6.48 1.19 -9.05
C HIS A 115 7.27 2.51 -9.17
N THR A 116 7.97 2.75 -10.28
CA THR A 116 8.99 3.81 -10.38
C THR A 116 8.44 5.24 -10.24
N TRP A 117 7.14 5.44 -10.43
CA TRP A 117 6.49 6.74 -10.20
C TRP A 117 6.39 7.09 -8.71
N LEU A 118 6.28 6.08 -7.83
CA LEU A 118 5.95 6.26 -6.43
C LEU A 118 7.08 6.96 -5.64
N PRO A 119 8.36 6.52 -5.68
CA PRO A 119 9.43 7.19 -4.94
C PRO A 119 9.67 8.64 -5.39
N ASP A 120 9.49 8.94 -6.68
CA ASP A 120 9.64 10.30 -7.20
C ASP A 120 8.48 11.20 -6.78
N THR A 121 7.26 10.65 -6.75
CA THR A 121 6.06 11.35 -6.30
C THR A 121 6.15 11.68 -4.82
N HIS A 122 6.43 10.69 -3.95
CA HIS A 122 6.61 10.92 -2.52
C HIS A 122 7.84 11.79 -2.21
N GLY A 123 8.92 11.63 -2.97
CA GLY A 123 10.15 12.42 -2.80
C GLY A 123 9.92 13.92 -2.97
N GLU A 124 8.96 14.32 -3.82
CA GLU A 124 8.68 15.73 -4.10
C GLU A 124 7.37 16.23 -3.48
N ALA A 125 6.38 15.37 -3.22
CA ALA A 125 5.11 15.77 -2.63
C ALA A 125 5.26 16.42 -1.25
N HIS A 126 4.31 17.30 -0.94
CA HIS A 126 4.12 17.81 0.42
C HIS A 126 3.73 16.66 1.37
N TYR A 127 4.16 16.71 2.63
CA TYR A 127 3.98 15.62 3.58
C TYR A 127 2.49 15.27 3.84
N SER A 128 1.61 16.27 3.88
CA SER A 128 0.16 16.04 3.98
C SER A 128 -0.40 15.24 2.80
N THR A 129 0.10 15.51 1.59
CA THR A 129 -0.27 14.75 0.38
C THR A 129 0.32 13.35 0.44
N CYS A 130 1.57 13.19 0.92
CA CYS A 130 2.18 11.89 1.14
C CYS A 130 1.38 11.02 2.12
N MET A 131 0.75 11.60 3.15
CA MET A 131 -0.09 10.86 4.08
C MET A 131 -1.27 10.20 3.38
N LEU A 132 -1.99 10.93 2.52
CA LEU A 132 -3.13 10.40 1.77
C LEU A 132 -2.69 9.43 0.66
N LEU A 133 -1.58 9.73 -0.01
CA LEU A 133 -0.99 8.85 -1.01
C LEU A 133 -0.59 7.52 -0.39
N ALA A 134 0.32 7.55 0.59
CA ALA A 134 0.83 6.36 1.24
C ALA A 134 -0.29 5.63 1.98
N GLY A 135 -1.12 6.38 2.70
CA GLY A 135 -2.16 5.89 3.60
C GLY A 135 -3.35 5.26 2.90
N ILE A 136 -3.80 5.79 1.75
CA ILE A 136 -5.06 5.39 1.11
C ILE A 136 -4.88 5.05 -0.37
N LEU A 137 -4.19 5.87 -1.17
CA LEU A 137 -4.12 5.69 -2.63
C LEU A 137 -3.59 4.29 -3.02
N LEU A 138 -2.52 3.81 -2.37
CA LEU A 138 -1.98 2.47 -2.67
C LEU A 138 -2.98 1.34 -2.33
N LYS A 139 -3.85 1.57 -1.33
CA LYS A 139 -4.81 0.58 -0.85
C LYS A 139 -5.97 0.41 -1.80
N MET A 140 -6.33 1.47 -2.55
CA MET A 140 -7.32 1.38 -3.61
C MET A 140 -6.90 0.35 -4.68
N GLY A 141 -5.60 0.28 -5.01
CA GLY A 141 -5.07 -0.73 -5.93
C GLY A 141 -5.26 -2.16 -5.40
N ALA A 142 -4.88 -2.40 -4.14
CA ALA A 142 -5.09 -3.71 -3.51
C ALA A 142 -6.58 -4.08 -3.39
N TYR A 143 -7.43 -3.10 -3.07
CA TYR A 143 -8.88 -3.28 -3.04
C TYR A 143 -9.45 -3.65 -4.42
N GLY A 144 -8.99 -3.00 -5.49
CA GLY A 144 -9.36 -3.37 -6.87
C GLY A 144 -8.93 -4.79 -7.23
N LEU A 145 -7.72 -5.20 -6.80
CA LEU A 145 -7.25 -6.58 -7.02
C LEU A 145 -8.16 -7.62 -6.35
N VAL A 146 -8.68 -7.35 -5.16
CA VAL A 146 -9.62 -8.26 -4.50
C VAL A 146 -11.01 -8.16 -5.15
N ARG A 147 -11.61 -6.96 -5.17
CA ARG A 147 -13.02 -6.79 -5.54
C ARG A 147 -13.33 -6.98 -7.02
N ILE A 148 -12.36 -6.81 -7.90
CA ILE A 148 -12.56 -6.91 -9.35
C ILE A 148 -11.78 -8.12 -9.86
N ASN A 149 -10.47 -8.16 -9.66
CA ASN A 149 -9.65 -9.25 -10.22
C ASN A 149 -9.95 -10.62 -9.59
N MET A 150 -10.10 -10.68 -8.27
CA MET A 150 -10.39 -11.94 -7.58
C MET A 150 -11.87 -12.33 -7.74
N GLU A 151 -12.78 -11.39 -7.46
CA GLU A 151 -14.23 -11.68 -7.48
C GLU A 151 -14.82 -11.92 -8.88
N PHE A 152 -14.48 -11.09 -9.88
CA PHE A 152 -15.13 -11.20 -11.20
C PHE A 152 -14.46 -12.25 -12.08
N PHE A 153 -13.17 -12.51 -11.86
CA PHE A 153 -12.34 -13.34 -12.73
C PHE A 153 -11.65 -14.44 -11.93
N SER A 154 -12.46 -15.27 -11.25
CA SER A 154 -11.96 -16.31 -10.35
C SER A 154 -11.03 -17.31 -11.06
N HIS A 155 -11.38 -17.76 -12.26
CA HIS A 155 -10.56 -18.73 -12.99
C HIS A 155 -9.24 -18.09 -13.44
N ALA A 156 -9.27 -16.88 -14.01
CA ALA A 156 -8.05 -16.17 -14.39
C ALA A 156 -7.16 -15.85 -13.17
N HIS A 157 -7.75 -15.41 -12.05
CA HIS A 157 -7.00 -15.18 -10.82
C HIS A 157 -6.34 -16.45 -10.30
N TYR A 158 -7.03 -17.59 -10.40
CA TYR A 158 -6.43 -18.87 -10.07
C TYR A 158 -5.23 -19.20 -10.99
N MET A 159 -5.27 -18.87 -12.27
CA MET A 159 -4.08 -19.05 -13.13
C MET A 159 -2.94 -18.08 -12.75
N PHE A 160 -3.26 -16.83 -12.41
CA PHE A 160 -2.27 -15.77 -12.20
C PHE A 160 -1.74 -15.64 -10.76
N SER A 161 -2.37 -16.24 -9.76
CA SER A 161 -1.95 -16.07 -8.36
C SER A 161 -0.49 -16.51 -8.06
N PRO A 162 0.09 -17.56 -8.67
CA PRO A 162 1.51 -17.85 -8.49
C PRO A 162 2.42 -16.70 -8.92
N TRP A 163 2.07 -16.02 -10.01
CA TRP A 163 2.82 -14.85 -10.49
C TRP A 163 2.70 -13.66 -9.55
N LEU A 164 1.53 -13.46 -8.92
CA LEU A 164 1.36 -12.44 -7.88
C LEU A 164 2.28 -12.71 -6.69
N VAL A 165 2.33 -13.95 -6.20
CA VAL A 165 3.18 -14.31 -5.06
C VAL A 165 4.67 -14.13 -5.41
N ILE A 166 5.09 -14.51 -6.61
CA ILE A 166 6.46 -14.28 -7.09
C ILE A 166 6.76 -12.77 -7.17
N ALA A 167 5.88 -11.98 -7.76
CA ALA A 167 6.06 -10.53 -7.84
C ALA A 167 6.13 -9.89 -6.45
N GLY A 168 5.26 -10.30 -5.52
CA GLY A 168 5.25 -9.82 -4.14
C GLY A 168 6.52 -10.18 -3.36
N THR A 169 7.03 -11.41 -3.50
CA THR A 169 8.27 -11.83 -2.82
C THR A 169 9.50 -11.05 -3.32
N ILE A 170 9.63 -10.91 -4.65
CA ILE A 170 10.67 -10.07 -5.27
C ILE A 170 10.52 -8.62 -4.80
N GLN A 171 9.29 -8.13 -4.72
CA GLN A 171 8.97 -6.77 -4.29
C GLN A 171 9.41 -6.48 -2.86
N ILE A 172 9.21 -7.40 -1.92
CA ILE A 172 9.67 -7.23 -0.53
C ILE A 172 11.19 -7.03 -0.50
N ILE A 173 11.95 -7.91 -1.14
CA ILE A 173 13.43 -7.91 -1.10
C ILE A 173 13.99 -6.69 -1.85
N TYR A 174 13.49 -6.45 -3.06
CA TYR A 174 13.93 -5.33 -3.89
C TYR A 174 13.66 -3.98 -3.22
N ALA A 175 12.45 -3.77 -2.71
CA ALA A 175 12.09 -2.49 -2.11
C ALA A 175 12.80 -2.27 -0.77
N ALA A 176 12.99 -3.31 0.03
CA ALA A 176 13.72 -3.20 1.29
C ALA A 176 15.22 -2.90 1.07
N SER A 177 15.86 -3.56 0.10
CA SER A 177 17.27 -3.29 -0.24
C SER A 177 17.46 -1.89 -0.85
N THR A 178 16.57 -1.48 -1.76
CA THR A 178 16.62 -0.13 -2.35
C THR A 178 16.31 0.98 -1.34
N SER A 179 15.42 0.73 -0.37
CA SER A 179 15.13 1.63 0.75
C SER A 179 16.39 1.98 1.54
N LEU A 180 17.20 0.96 1.91
CA LEU A 180 18.46 1.17 2.61
C LEU A 180 19.44 2.07 1.83
N GLY A 181 19.47 1.93 0.50
CA GLY A 181 20.32 2.74 -0.38
C GLY A 181 19.86 4.18 -0.56
N GLN A 182 18.66 4.56 -0.11
CA GLN A 182 18.15 5.93 -0.27
C GLN A 182 18.72 6.88 0.79
N ARG A 183 19.23 8.02 0.31
CA ARG A 183 19.67 9.14 1.17
C ARG A 183 18.56 10.13 1.48
N ASN A 184 17.53 10.21 0.64
CA ASN A 184 16.39 11.10 0.85
C ASN A 184 15.38 10.44 1.79
N LEU A 185 15.02 11.13 2.88
CA LEU A 185 14.11 10.62 3.91
C LEU A 185 12.76 10.17 3.33
N LYS A 186 12.11 11.03 2.54
CA LYS A 186 10.79 10.72 1.94
C LYS A 186 10.87 9.55 0.98
N LYS A 187 11.93 9.45 0.18
CA LYS A 187 12.13 8.32 -0.73
C LYS A 187 12.35 7.01 0.02
N ARG A 188 13.08 7.05 1.13
CA ARG A 188 13.32 5.86 1.98
C ARG A 188 12.02 5.31 2.57
N VAL A 189 11.16 6.19 3.10
CA VAL A 189 9.81 5.82 3.59
C VAL A 189 8.88 5.37 2.45
N ALA A 190 9.04 5.93 1.24
CA ALA A 190 8.28 5.47 0.07
C ALA A 190 8.68 4.05 -0.36
N TYR A 191 9.98 3.72 -0.38
CA TYR A 191 10.43 2.36 -0.70
C TYR A 191 10.04 1.35 0.39
N SER A 192 10.04 1.71 1.67
CA SER A 192 9.48 0.82 2.70
C SER A 192 7.98 0.55 2.48
N SER A 193 7.23 1.54 1.98
CA SER A 193 5.83 1.33 1.60
C SER A 193 5.69 0.30 0.48
N ILE A 194 6.60 0.31 -0.51
CA ILE A 194 6.60 -0.69 -1.59
C ILE A 194 6.89 -2.09 -1.03
N SER A 195 7.80 -2.24 -0.05
CA SER A 195 8.07 -3.55 0.54
C SER A 195 6.85 -4.10 1.29
N HIS A 196 6.16 -3.28 2.09
CA HIS A 196 4.97 -3.73 2.84
C HIS A 196 3.79 -4.07 1.91
N MET A 197 3.67 -3.40 0.77
CA MET A 197 2.70 -3.77 -0.26
C MET A 197 2.97 -5.15 -0.88
N GLY A 198 4.22 -5.60 -0.88
CA GLY A 198 4.59 -6.96 -1.29
C GLY A 198 3.86 -8.03 -0.47
N PHE A 199 3.73 -7.85 0.84
CA PHE A 199 2.96 -8.78 1.70
C PHE A 199 1.48 -8.81 1.33
N ILE A 200 0.87 -7.68 0.98
CA ILE A 200 -0.54 -7.61 0.55
C ILE A 200 -0.74 -8.44 -0.72
N ILE A 201 0.15 -8.29 -1.71
CA ILE A 201 0.06 -9.00 -2.98
C ILE A 201 0.21 -10.52 -2.77
N ILE A 202 1.13 -10.92 -1.88
CA ILE A 202 1.29 -12.33 -1.51
C ILE A 202 0.03 -12.87 -0.81
N GLY A 203 -0.55 -12.11 0.12
CA GLY A 203 -1.78 -12.51 0.82
C GLY A 203 -2.95 -12.71 -0.15
N ILE A 204 -3.15 -11.77 -1.09
CA ILE A 204 -4.14 -11.91 -2.17
C ILE A 204 -3.82 -13.14 -3.04
N GLY A 205 -2.56 -13.31 -3.43
CA GLY A 205 -2.11 -14.43 -4.25
C GLY A 205 -2.16 -15.79 -3.55
N SER A 206 -2.33 -15.85 -2.23
CA SER A 206 -2.39 -17.10 -1.48
C SER A 206 -3.68 -17.90 -1.69
N ILE A 207 -4.78 -17.21 -2.07
CA ILE A 207 -6.15 -17.77 -2.16
C ILE A 207 -6.46 -18.63 -0.92
N SER A 208 -6.31 -18.01 0.25
CA SER A 208 -6.60 -18.62 1.54
C SER A 208 -7.27 -17.59 2.44
N ASP A 209 -8.16 -18.02 3.32
CA ASP A 209 -8.89 -17.10 4.21
C ASP A 209 -7.92 -16.37 5.13
N THR A 210 -6.98 -17.11 5.73
CA THR A 210 -5.90 -16.56 6.55
C THR A 210 -5.04 -15.56 5.78
N GLY A 211 -4.72 -15.82 4.52
CA GLY A 211 -3.91 -14.91 3.69
C GLY A 211 -4.65 -13.65 3.23
N LEU A 212 -5.96 -13.75 2.92
CA LEU A 212 -6.79 -12.58 2.59
C LEU A 212 -7.03 -11.70 3.83
N ASN A 213 -7.32 -12.32 4.98
CA ASN A 213 -7.42 -11.64 6.26
C ASN A 213 -6.10 -10.91 6.62
N GLY A 214 -4.95 -11.55 6.38
CA GLY A 214 -3.64 -10.92 6.54
C GLY A 214 -3.40 -9.76 5.56
N ALA A 215 -3.80 -9.90 4.30
CA ALA A 215 -3.72 -8.82 3.32
C ALA A 215 -4.56 -7.61 3.73
N LEU A 216 -5.78 -7.85 4.24
CA LEU A 216 -6.67 -6.80 4.75
C LEU A 216 -6.09 -6.11 5.99
N LEU A 217 -5.57 -6.87 6.94
CA LEU A 217 -4.86 -6.30 8.07
C LEU A 217 -3.67 -5.46 7.62
N GLN A 218 -2.90 -5.91 6.63
CA GLN A 218 -1.75 -5.18 6.14
C GLN A 218 -2.14 -3.89 5.39
N ILE A 219 -3.24 -3.90 4.63
CA ILE A 219 -3.85 -2.71 4.02
C ILE A 219 -4.13 -1.65 5.08
N ILE A 220 -4.76 -2.03 6.19
CA ILE A 220 -5.15 -1.11 7.28
C ILE A 220 -3.93 -0.68 8.11
N SER A 221 -3.13 -1.65 8.56
CA SER A 221 -1.94 -1.47 9.38
C SER A 221 -0.94 -0.52 8.72
N HIS A 222 -0.55 -0.82 7.48
CA HIS A 222 0.35 0.04 6.71
C HIS A 222 -0.31 1.39 6.34
N GLY A 223 -1.65 1.45 6.30
CA GLY A 223 -2.44 2.69 6.27
C GLY A 223 -2.01 3.67 7.34
N PHE A 224 -2.14 3.26 8.59
CA PHE A 224 -1.81 4.08 9.75
C PHE A 224 -0.32 4.31 9.91
N ILE A 225 0.51 3.26 9.79
CA ILE A 225 1.97 3.36 9.97
C ILE A 225 2.59 4.28 8.91
N GLY A 226 2.24 4.08 7.63
CA GLY A 226 2.77 4.89 6.54
C GLY A 226 2.36 6.36 6.65
N ALA A 227 1.08 6.63 6.98
CA ALA A 227 0.61 8.00 7.21
C ALA A 227 1.35 8.66 8.39
N ALA A 228 1.57 7.93 9.49
CA ALA A 228 2.28 8.46 10.66
C ALA A 228 3.76 8.76 10.37
N LEU A 229 4.47 7.90 9.65
CA LEU A 229 5.87 8.13 9.27
C LEU A 229 6.01 9.34 8.33
N PHE A 230 5.10 9.52 7.38
CA PHE A 230 5.07 10.72 6.53
C PHE A 230 4.68 11.98 7.32
N PHE A 231 3.74 11.88 8.26
CA PHE A 231 3.40 12.99 9.14
C PHE A 231 4.61 13.44 9.98
N LEU A 232 5.26 12.50 10.67
CA LEU A 232 6.39 12.80 11.55
C LEU A 232 7.61 13.30 10.78
N SER A 233 7.89 12.73 9.60
CA SER A 233 8.94 13.29 8.72
C SER A 233 8.62 14.71 8.22
N GLY A 234 7.34 15.07 8.10
CA GLY A 234 6.93 16.45 7.87
C GLY A 234 7.20 17.35 9.05
N THR A 235 6.84 16.91 10.27
CA THR A 235 7.09 17.67 11.50
C THR A 235 8.59 17.89 11.75
N THR A 236 9.46 16.91 11.42
CA THR A 236 10.91 17.12 11.48
C THR A 236 11.36 18.11 10.42
N TYR A 237 10.91 17.95 9.17
CA TYR A 237 11.25 18.84 8.06
C TYR A 237 10.88 20.31 8.32
N ASP A 238 9.74 20.58 8.95
CA ASP A 238 9.33 21.96 9.22
C ASP A 238 10.26 22.71 10.17
N ARG A 239 10.99 21.99 11.02
CA ARG A 239 11.94 22.54 11.99
C ARG A 239 13.37 22.58 11.47
N ILE A 240 13.83 21.48 10.87
CA ILE A 240 15.23 21.35 10.44
C ILE A 240 15.44 21.81 8.98
N ARG A 241 14.39 21.81 8.15
CA ARG A 241 14.41 22.13 6.71
C ARG A 241 15.39 21.30 5.86
N LEU A 242 15.76 20.12 6.34
CA LEU A 242 16.65 19.17 5.68
C LEU A 242 15.88 17.94 5.21
N VAL A 243 16.23 17.44 4.02
CA VAL A 243 15.58 16.27 3.39
C VAL A 243 16.51 15.07 3.36
N TYR A 244 17.83 15.29 3.33
CA TYR A 244 18.84 14.25 3.19
C TYR A 244 19.32 13.77 4.54
N LEU A 245 19.37 12.45 4.71
CA LEU A 245 19.78 11.78 5.95
C LEU A 245 21.25 12.03 6.29
N ASP A 246 22.10 12.27 5.29
CA ASP A 246 23.55 12.53 5.48
C ASP A 246 23.82 13.85 6.23
N GLU A 247 22.85 14.78 6.15
CA GLU A 247 22.86 16.10 6.80
C GLU A 247 22.16 16.08 8.17
N MET A 248 21.52 14.97 8.53
CA MET A 248 20.81 14.79 9.80
C MET A 248 21.68 14.10 10.86
N GLY A 249 21.33 14.32 12.12
CA GLY A 249 21.92 13.66 13.28
C GLY A 249 21.49 14.32 14.58
N ALA A 250 21.51 13.57 15.68
CA ALA A 250 21.26 14.10 17.02
C ALA A 250 19.90 14.82 17.24
N ILE A 251 18.89 14.59 16.39
CA ILE A 251 17.55 15.24 16.52
C ILE A 251 16.84 14.85 17.84
N ALA A 252 17.21 13.72 18.47
CA ALA A 252 16.58 13.27 19.71
C ALA A 252 16.69 14.27 20.87
N ILE A 253 17.78 15.06 20.91
CA ILE A 253 18.03 16.02 21.99
C ILE A 253 17.04 17.21 21.92
N PRO A 254 16.93 17.94 20.79
CA PRO A 254 15.99 19.05 20.69
C PRO A 254 14.52 18.62 20.54
N MET A 255 14.25 17.42 20.02
CA MET A 255 12.89 16.98 19.65
C MET A 255 12.56 15.57 20.18
N SER A 256 12.58 15.40 21.50
CA SER A 256 12.43 14.09 22.14
C SER A 256 11.04 13.46 21.92
N LYS A 257 9.98 14.25 21.86
CA LYS A 257 8.63 13.75 21.58
C LYS A 257 8.49 13.26 20.14
N VAL A 258 9.05 13.98 19.17
CA VAL A 258 9.05 13.50 17.77
C VAL A 258 9.90 12.24 17.65
N PHE A 259 11.05 12.18 18.33
CA PHE A 259 11.89 10.98 18.38
C PHE A 259 11.14 9.76 18.93
N THR A 260 10.45 9.90 20.07
CA THR A 260 9.69 8.79 20.69
C THR A 260 8.57 8.30 19.78
N MET A 261 7.76 9.21 19.23
CA MET A 261 6.69 8.83 18.31
C MET A 261 7.24 8.22 17.03
N PHE A 262 8.28 8.81 16.42
CA PHE A 262 8.88 8.27 15.19
C PHE A 262 9.45 6.87 15.44
N SER A 263 10.15 6.67 16.54
CA SER A 263 10.71 5.37 16.91
C SER A 263 9.61 4.35 17.14
N SER A 264 8.50 4.72 17.78
CA SER A 264 7.36 3.81 17.98
C SER A 264 6.73 3.32 16.66
N PHE A 265 6.54 4.22 15.68
CA PHE A 265 6.04 3.83 14.35
C PHE A 265 7.09 3.09 13.51
N SER A 266 8.38 3.41 13.69
CA SER A 266 9.46 2.61 13.10
C SER A 266 9.44 1.18 13.63
N MET A 267 9.21 0.99 14.93
CA MET A 267 9.05 -0.33 15.54
C MET A 267 7.78 -1.05 15.03
N ALA A 268 6.67 -0.32 14.85
CA ALA A 268 5.47 -0.89 14.23
C ALA A 268 5.74 -1.34 12.78
N SER A 269 6.53 -0.57 12.02
CA SER A 269 6.87 -0.90 10.63
C SER A 269 7.76 -2.14 10.49
N LEU A 270 8.63 -2.44 11.46
CA LEU A 270 9.47 -3.64 11.43
C LEU A 270 8.79 -4.90 11.99
N ALA A 271 7.45 -4.88 12.08
CA ALA A 271 6.64 -5.99 12.57
C ALA A 271 6.97 -6.38 14.03
N LEU A 272 7.07 -5.41 14.94
CA LEU A 272 7.25 -5.69 16.37
C LEU A 272 5.97 -6.31 16.98
N PRO A 273 6.05 -7.45 17.72
CA PRO A 273 4.90 -8.07 18.37
C PRO A 273 4.14 -7.13 19.30
N GLY A 274 2.80 -7.16 19.23
CA GLY A 274 1.92 -6.22 19.94
C GLY A 274 1.56 -4.97 19.11
N MET A 275 2.10 -4.83 17.90
CA MET A 275 1.69 -3.83 16.91
C MET A 275 0.99 -4.50 15.73
N SER A 276 0.11 -3.75 15.05
CA SER A 276 -0.67 -4.25 13.91
C SER A 276 0.17 -4.81 12.76
N GLY A 277 1.37 -4.25 12.53
CA GLY A 277 2.29 -4.69 11.46
C GLY A 277 2.72 -6.16 11.64
N PHE A 278 2.95 -6.59 12.88
CA PHE A 278 3.33 -7.97 13.17
C PHE A 278 2.22 -8.95 12.84
N VAL A 279 1.01 -8.70 13.35
CA VAL A 279 -0.13 -9.60 13.14
C VAL A 279 -0.47 -9.71 11.65
N ALA A 280 -0.43 -8.58 10.94
CA ALA A 280 -0.69 -8.54 9.51
C ALA A 280 0.32 -9.37 8.70
N GLU A 281 1.62 -9.19 8.92
CA GLU A 281 2.63 -9.95 8.17
C GLU A 281 2.60 -11.44 8.56
N LEU A 282 2.51 -11.76 9.85
CA LEU A 282 2.44 -13.13 10.36
C LEU A 282 1.23 -13.91 9.82
N THR A 283 0.06 -13.27 9.73
CA THR A 283 -1.14 -13.91 9.15
C THR A 283 -0.98 -14.16 7.65
N VAL A 284 -0.35 -13.25 6.91
CA VAL A 284 0.05 -13.51 5.53
C VAL A 284 0.98 -14.72 5.47
N PHE A 285 2.04 -14.80 6.28
CA PHE A 285 2.94 -15.97 6.33
C PHE A 285 2.18 -17.29 6.50
N PHE A 286 1.27 -17.34 7.47
CA PHE A 286 0.45 -18.52 7.68
C PHE A 286 -0.44 -18.81 6.47
N GLY A 287 -1.01 -17.80 5.82
CA GLY A 287 -1.77 -17.92 4.58
C GLY A 287 -1.07 -18.70 3.47
N ILE A 288 0.21 -18.42 3.20
CA ILE A 288 0.97 -19.19 2.18
C ILE A 288 1.23 -20.62 2.65
N ILE A 289 1.56 -20.81 3.92
CA ILE A 289 1.88 -22.14 4.47
C ILE A 289 0.64 -23.05 4.41
N THR A 290 -0.52 -22.54 4.85
CA THR A 290 -1.78 -23.29 4.91
C THR A 290 -2.50 -23.36 3.56
N GLY A 291 -2.25 -22.44 2.64
CA GLY A 291 -2.94 -22.38 1.35
C GLY A 291 -2.75 -23.65 0.53
N GLN A 292 -3.84 -24.30 0.10
CA GLN A 292 -3.78 -25.62 -0.53
C GLN A 292 -3.24 -25.60 -1.97
N LYS A 293 -3.22 -24.43 -2.60
CA LYS A 293 -2.88 -24.26 -4.01
C LYS A 293 -1.42 -24.56 -4.36
N PHE A 294 -0.50 -24.23 -3.46
CA PHE A 294 0.94 -24.30 -3.74
C PHE A 294 1.54 -25.64 -3.30
N PHE A 295 2.43 -26.19 -4.12
CA PHE A 295 3.24 -27.35 -3.72
C PHE A 295 4.20 -27.00 -2.58
N LEU A 296 4.70 -28.02 -1.88
CA LEU A 296 5.57 -27.85 -0.71
C LEU A 296 6.87 -27.09 -1.04
N LEU A 297 7.55 -27.44 -2.13
CA LEU A 297 8.82 -26.82 -2.51
C LEU A 297 8.71 -25.30 -2.78
N PRO A 298 7.77 -24.81 -3.63
CA PRO A 298 7.61 -23.38 -3.82
C PRO A 298 7.15 -22.66 -2.55
N LYS A 299 6.30 -23.27 -1.71
CA LYS A 299 5.93 -22.69 -0.40
C LYS A 299 7.17 -22.41 0.45
N MET A 300 8.06 -23.39 0.58
CA MET A 300 9.29 -23.24 1.37
C MET A 300 10.19 -22.13 0.84
N LEU A 301 10.31 -21.99 -0.49
CA LEU A 301 11.08 -20.92 -1.11
C LEU A 301 10.44 -19.54 -0.87
N ILE A 302 9.14 -19.42 -1.06
CA ILE A 302 8.39 -18.18 -0.85
C ILE A 302 8.50 -17.73 0.60
N THR A 303 8.26 -18.62 1.56
CA THR A 303 8.34 -18.29 2.99
C THR A 303 9.76 -17.94 3.43
N PHE A 304 10.77 -18.63 2.91
CA PHE A 304 12.17 -18.28 3.13
C PHE A 304 12.50 -16.87 2.62
N LEU A 305 12.07 -16.52 1.40
CA LEU A 305 12.28 -15.19 0.84
C LEU A 305 11.53 -14.10 1.61
N MET A 306 10.30 -14.37 2.06
CA MET A 306 9.57 -13.45 2.93
C MET A 306 10.28 -13.25 4.27
N ALA A 307 10.87 -14.30 4.84
CA ALA A 307 11.63 -14.20 6.10
C ALA A 307 12.88 -13.34 5.94
N ILE A 308 13.58 -13.41 4.80
CA ILE A 308 14.65 -12.46 4.45
C ILE A 308 14.09 -11.02 4.41
N GLY A 309 12.89 -10.85 3.85
CA GLY A 309 12.17 -9.59 3.88
C GLY A 309 11.98 -9.01 5.28
N ILE A 310 11.50 -9.83 6.23
CA ILE A 310 11.40 -9.43 7.64
C ILE A 310 12.77 -9.01 8.18
N ILE A 311 13.85 -9.75 7.89
CA ILE A 311 15.19 -9.39 8.37
C ILE A 311 15.66 -8.03 7.81
N LEU A 312 15.29 -7.72 6.57
CA LEU A 312 15.63 -6.43 5.95
C LEU A 312 14.84 -5.26 6.56
N THR A 313 13.66 -5.47 7.15
CA THR A 313 12.84 -4.36 7.69
C THR A 313 13.47 -3.64 8.88
N PRO A 314 14.02 -4.30 9.92
CA PRO A 314 14.81 -3.62 10.95
C PRO A 314 16.05 -2.91 10.38
N ILE A 315 16.71 -3.49 9.37
CA ILE A 315 17.96 -2.94 8.83
C ILE A 315 17.71 -1.55 8.26
N TYR A 316 16.70 -1.35 7.40
CA TYR A 316 16.45 -0.02 6.86
C TYR A 316 15.74 0.91 7.85
N SER A 317 14.83 0.41 8.70
CA SER A 317 14.04 1.24 9.62
C SER A 317 14.86 1.75 10.81
N LEU A 318 15.62 0.88 11.47
CA LEU A 318 16.52 1.26 12.56
C LEU A 318 17.71 2.08 12.06
N SER A 319 18.23 1.79 10.86
CA SER A 319 19.26 2.64 10.25
C SER A 319 18.74 4.05 9.98
N LEU A 320 17.47 4.19 9.57
CA LEU A 320 16.84 5.49 9.36
C LEU A 320 16.65 6.22 10.70
N SER A 321 16.12 5.56 11.73
CA SER A 321 15.97 6.19 13.05
C SER A 321 17.32 6.59 13.64
N ARG A 322 18.35 5.75 13.50
CA ARG A 322 19.73 6.05 13.89
C ARG A 322 20.28 7.29 13.20
N GLN A 323 20.18 7.38 11.88
CA GLN A 323 20.70 8.52 11.11
C GLN A 323 19.99 9.83 11.42
N MET A 324 18.67 9.80 11.68
CA MET A 324 17.94 11.01 12.02
C MET A 324 18.20 11.46 13.46
N PHE A 325 18.03 10.56 14.43
CA PHE A 325 17.89 10.95 15.83
C PHE A 325 19.15 10.76 16.65
N TYR A 326 19.98 9.78 16.30
CA TYR A 326 21.17 9.42 17.05
C TYR A 326 22.43 10.00 16.38
N GLY A 327 23.55 9.97 17.10
CA GLY A 327 24.86 10.45 16.61
C GLY A 327 25.27 11.81 17.17
N TYR A 328 26.49 12.21 16.83
CA TYR A 328 27.19 13.40 17.36
C TYR A 328 27.34 14.53 16.33
N LYS A 329 26.87 14.34 15.09
CA LYS A 329 26.84 15.41 14.10
C LYS A 329 25.81 16.45 14.55
N LEU A 330 26.28 17.47 15.24
CA LEU A 330 25.49 18.66 15.53
C LEU A 330 25.24 19.38 14.21
N PHE A 331 23.97 19.69 13.96
CA PHE A 331 23.57 20.48 12.81
C PHE A 331 24.37 21.79 12.79
N ASN A 332 25.08 22.05 11.70
CA ASN A 332 25.59 23.39 11.38
C ASN A 332 24.44 24.26 10.82
N ALA A 333 23.26 24.18 11.45
CA ALA A 333 22.10 24.96 11.08
C ALA A 333 22.12 26.26 11.88
N GLN A 334 22.15 27.38 11.17
CA GLN A 334 22.08 28.72 11.74
C GLN A 334 20.80 28.84 12.58
N ASN A 335 20.96 29.02 13.90
CA ASN A 335 19.98 29.50 14.87
C ASN A 335 18.50 29.36 14.48
N TYR A 336 17.90 28.21 14.80
CA TYR A 336 16.45 28.12 14.99
C TYR A 336 16.17 27.61 16.39
N TYR A 337 15.29 28.30 17.12
CA TYR A 337 14.71 27.79 18.35
C TYR A 337 13.97 26.47 18.01
N PHE A 338 14.62 25.33 18.27
CA PHE A 338 14.02 24.03 18.07
C PHE A 338 12.95 23.82 19.15
N PHE A 339 11.72 24.17 18.83
CA PHE A 339 10.57 23.74 19.61
C PHE A 339 10.25 22.30 19.25
N ASP A 340 10.06 21.45 20.26
CA ASP A 340 9.58 20.08 20.07
C ASP A 340 8.12 20.06 19.59
N SER A 341 7.49 18.89 19.55
CA SER A 341 6.11 18.75 19.10
C SER A 341 5.10 19.49 19.98
N GLY A 342 4.23 20.23 19.29
CA GLY A 342 3.09 20.92 19.90
C GLY A 342 1.95 19.96 20.21
N PRO A 343 0.93 20.40 20.98
CA PRO A 343 -0.18 19.54 21.40
C PRO A 343 -0.97 18.97 20.22
N ARG A 344 -1.11 19.74 19.12
CA ARG A 344 -1.77 19.28 17.89
C ARG A 344 -1.02 18.12 17.23
N GLU A 345 0.30 18.18 17.16
CA GLU A 345 1.10 17.14 16.52
C GLU A 345 1.13 15.86 17.36
N LEU A 346 1.18 16.02 18.68
CA LEU A 346 1.04 14.91 19.63
C LEU A 346 -0.32 14.23 19.50
N PHE A 347 -1.41 15.02 19.49
CA PHE A 347 -2.75 14.47 19.35
C PHE A 347 -2.89 13.65 18.04
N LEU A 348 -2.44 14.20 16.91
CA LEU A 348 -2.50 13.50 15.63
C LEU A 348 -1.67 12.21 15.63
N SER A 349 -0.43 12.26 16.12
CA SER A 349 0.43 11.08 16.19
C SER A 349 -0.11 10.00 17.13
N ILE A 350 -0.66 10.37 18.29
CA ILE A 350 -1.31 9.43 19.23
C ILE A 350 -2.57 8.84 18.59
N SER A 351 -3.39 9.65 17.91
CA SER A 351 -4.61 9.17 17.24
C SER A 351 -4.33 8.13 16.16
N LEU A 352 -3.18 8.22 15.47
CA LEU A 352 -2.73 7.21 14.50
C LEU A 352 -2.10 5.99 15.18
N PHE A 353 -1.51 6.16 16.36
CA PHE A 353 -0.84 5.09 17.09
C PHE A 353 -1.82 4.15 17.80
N LEU A 354 -2.94 4.68 18.31
CA LEU A 354 -3.95 3.90 19.01
C LEU A 354 -4.51 2.74 18.15
N PRO A 355 -4.94 2.94 16.88
CA PRO A 355 -5.33 1.83 16.02
C PRO A 355 -4.22 0.80 15.79
N VAL A 356 -2.96 1.24 15.65
CA VAL A 356 -1.82 0.34 15.45
C VAL A 356 -1.63 -0.59 16.65
N LEU A 357 -1.76 -0.07 17.87
CA LEU A 357 -1.72 -0.87 19.09
C LEU A 357 -2.95 -1.75 19.25
N SER A 358 -4.16 -1.20 19.07
CA SER A 358 -5.39 -1.93 19.32
C SER A 358 -5.53 -3.13 18.40
N ILE A 359 -5.19 -2.97 17.12
CA ILE A 359 -5.19 -4.07 16.13
C ILE A 359 -4.09 -5.08 16.46
N GLY A 360 -2.93 -4.62 16.94
CA GLY A 360 -1.83 -5.50 17.36
C GLY A 360 -2.19 -6.36 18.57
N MET A 361 -2.99 -5.84 19.51
CA MET A 361 -3.44 -6.55 20.71
C MET A 361 -4.68 -7.42 20.45
N TYR A 362 -5.63 -6.94 19.65
CA TYR A 362 -6.90 -7.63 19.38
C TYR A 362 -7.32 -7.49 17.91
N PRO A 363 -6.77 -8.35 17.02
CA PRO A 363 -7.06 -8.30 15.59
C PRO A 363 -8.45 -8.83 15.22
N ASP A 364 -9.07 -9.65 16.08
CA ASP A 364 -10.33 -10.36 15.80
C ASP A 364 -11.48 -9.42 15.45
N PHE A 365 -11.50 -8.21 16.02
CA PHE A 365 -12.48 -7.19 15.66
C PHE A 365 -12.44 -6.87 14.15
N ILE A 366 -11.26 -6.81 13.53
CA ILE A 366 -11.15 -6.57 12.09
C ILE A 366 -11.59 -7.79 11.30
N PHE A 367 -11.16 -8.99 11.71
CA PHE A 367 -11.55 -10.23 11.03
C PHE A 367 -13.07 -10.40 11.01
N SER A 368 -13.75 -10.08 12.12
CA SER A 368 -15.22 -10.16 12.20
C SER A 368 -15.95 -9.31 11.17
N LEU A 369 -15.33 -8.25 10.62
CA LEU A 369 -15.91 -7.41 9.58
C LEU A 369 -15.77 -8.00 8.15
N SER A 370 -14.83 -8.93 7.94
CA SER A 370 -14.47 -9.44 6.62
C SER A 370 -14.73 -10.93 6.40
N VAL A 371 -14.90 -11.72 7.46
CA VAL A 371 -15.08 -13.19 7.40
C VAL A 371 -16.14 -13.60 6.37
N ASP A 372 -17.39 -13.13 6.52
CA ASP A 372 -18.49 -13.52 5.62
C ASP A 372 -18.17 -13.25 4.14
N ARG A 373 -17.49 -12.13 3.87
CA ARG A 373 -17.15 -11.75 2.50
C ARG A 373 -16.02 -12.62 1.95
N PHE A 374 -14.97 -12.85 2.73
CA PHE A 374 -13.86 -13.67 2.25
C PHE A 374 -14.24 -15.14 2.09
N GLU A 375 -15.12 -15.68 2.93
CA GLU A 375 -15.66 -17.02 2.75
C GLU A 375 -16.38 -17.16 1.41
N ILE A 376 -17.25 -16.21 1.04
CA ILE A 376 -17.95 -16.20 -0.25
C ILE A 376 -16.96 -16.13 -1.43
N ILE A 377 -15.97 -15.25 -1.34
CA ILE A 377 -14.95 -15.11 -2.41
C ILE A 377 -14.18 -16.42 -2.58
N ILE A 378 -13.77 -17.03 -1.47
CA ILE A 378 -12.97 -18.25 -1.49
C ILE A 378 -13.78 -19.46 -1.92
N SER A 379 -15.06 -19.57 -1.52
CA SER A 379 -15.91 -20.70 -1.92
C SER A 379 -16.04 -20.82 -3.43
N ASN A 380 -16.02 -19.70 -4.16
CA ASN A 380 -16.06 -19.71 -5.63
C ASN A 380 -14.83 -20.38 -6.26
N TYR A 381 -13.67 -20.33 -5.61
CA TYR A 381 -12.46 -21.00 -6.08
C TYR A 381 -12.50 -22.52 -5.88
N PHE A 382 -13.04 -22.97 -4.75
CA PHE A 382 -13.18 -24.40 -4.48
C PHE A 382 -14.24 -25.04 -5.37
N LEU A 383 -15.37 -24.36 -5.63
CA LEU A 383 -16.41 -24.87 -6.53
C LEU A 383 -15.93 -24.96 -8.00
N ASN A 384 -15.20 -23.96 -8.49
CA ASN A 384 -14.69 -23.95 -9.87
C ASN A 384 -13.45 -24.84 -10.07
N GLY A 385 -12.69 -25.14 -9.01
CA GLY A 385 -11.54 -26.04 -9.06
C GLY A 385 -11.88 -27.51 -9.28
N PHE A 386 -13.12 -27.94 -9.00
CA PHE A 386 -13.59 -29.31 -9.24
C PHE A 386 -14.13 -29.57 -10.65
N HIS A 387 -14.30 -28.52 -11.47
CA HIS A 387 -14.86 -28.64 -12.82
C HIS A 387 -13.83 -28.61 -13.96
N ASN A 388 -12.52 -28.60 -13.64
CA ASN A 388 -11.42 -28.67 -14.60
C ASN A 388 -10.60 -29.95 -14.46
#